data_AF-A0A0G1XRP9-F1
#
_entry.id   AF-A0A0G1XRP9-F1
#
_cell.length_a   1.000
_cell.length_b   1.000
_cell.length_c   1.000
_cell.angle_alpha   90.00
_cell.angle_beta   90.00
_cell.angle_gamma   90.00
#
_symmetry.space_group_name_H-M   'P 1'
#
loop_
_entity.id
_entity.type
_entity.pdbx_description
1 polymer ?
#
loop_
_entity_poly.entity_id
_entity_poly.type
_entity_poly.pdbx_seq_one_letter_code
_entity_poly.pdbx_strand_id
1 'polypeptide(L)'
;HNRVHTRYVQIGAATGRMASLDPNLQNIPIKSDLGRRIRHAFVAAEGMRLVSFDYSQIELRLAAVLSGDKGLIDIFKEGRDVHTEVAARVFGVSARNVDYEQRRRAKVINFGLLYGMGVNALQASLGTNRKDAQEFYNQYLEAFPRLAEYLDEIKGEAARKGYTKTLFGRRRYFDGIKSAIPYVRAGAERMAINAPLQGTSADIIKLAMIEIDKRLPGILGVCPGYKRNNGGSGTTGQIARGTYCGGGEGRQKLG
;
A
#
# COMPACT_ATOMS: atom_id res chain seq x y z
N HIS A 1 -32.10 -3.25 -9.39
CA HIS A 1 -31.07 -3.24 -8.33
C HIS A 1 -30.53 -1.82 -8.17
N ASN A 2 -31.01 -1.04 -7.19
CA ASN A 2 -30.63 0.36 -6.99
C ASN A 2 -29.30 0.49 -6.20
N ARG A 3 -28.24 -0.14 -6.69
CA ARG A 3 -26.89 -0.08 -6.09
C ARG A 3 -25.86 0.23 -7.18
N VAL A 4 -24.78 0.89 -6.79
CA VAL A 4 -23.63 1.11 -7.67
C VAL A 4 -22.75 -0.14 -7.65
N HIS A 5 -22.46 -0.68 -8.83
CA HIS A 5 -21.63 -1.88 -9.00
C HIS A 5 -20.33 -1.49 -9.73
N THR A 6 -19.24 -1.29 -8.98
CA THR A 6 -17.92 -1.07 -9.57
C THR A 6 -17.35 -2.36 -10.15
N ARG A 7 -16.47 -2.23 -11.15
CA ARG A 7 -15.70 -3.33 -11.72
C ARG A 7 -14.28 -3.31 -11.16
N TYR A 8 -13.90 -4.38 -10.45
CA TYR A 8 -12.53 -4.57 -9.99
C TYR A 8 -11.69 -5.29 -11.06
N VAL A 9 -10.59 -4.66 -11.47
CA VAL A 9 -9.64 -5.22 -12.43
C VAL A 9 -8.44 -5.77 -11.68
N GLN A 10 -8.21 -7.09 -11.80
CA GLN A 10 -7.08 -7.76 -11.14
C GLN A 10 -5.78 -7.71 -11.97
N ILE A 11 -5.89 -7.57 -13.29
CA ILE A 11 -4.78 -7.59 -14.26
C ILE A 11 -4.64 -6.20 -14.88
N GLY A 12 -4.08 -5.25 -14.12
CA GLY A 12 -3.92 -3.88 -14.59
C GLY A 12 -2.70 -3.18 -13.99
N ALA A 13 -2.59 -3.16 -12.66
CA ALA A 13 -1.41 -2.57 -12.02
C ALA A 13 -0.22 -3.53 -12.09
N ALA A 14 0.94 -3.02 -12.53
CA ALA A 14 2.20 -3.79 -12.59
C ALA A 14 2.66 -4.33 -11.22
N THR A 15 2.18 -3.75 -10.12
CA THR A 15 2.45 -4.20 -8.74
C THR A 15 1.43 -5.21 -8.22
N GLY A 16 0.41 -5.57 -9.01
CA GLY A 16 -0.61 -6.54 -8.62
C GLY A 16 -1.75 -5.98 -7.76
N ARG A 17 -1.77 -4.66 -7.49
CA ARG A 17 -2.94 -3.99 -6.90
C ARG A 17 -4.17 -4.13 -7.82
N MET A 18 -5.35 -4.23 -7.21
CA MET A 18 -6.60 -4.14 -7.96
C MET A 18 -6.83 -2.69 -8.39
N ALA A 19 -7.40 -2.49 -9.57
CA ALA A 19 -7.97 -1.21 -9.98
C ALA A 19 -9.49 -1.26 -9.89
N SER A 20 -10.13 -0.11 -9.75
CA SER A 20 -11.58 0.04 -9.75
C SER A 20 -11.98 0.89 -10.95
N LEU A 21 -12.98 0.43 -11.71
CA LEU A 21 -13.52 1.11 -12.89
C LEU A 21 -15.04 1.19 -12.78
N ASP A 22 -15.61 2.22 -13.39
CA ASP A 22 -17.05 2.33 -13.64
C ASP A 22 -17.94 2.14 -12.38
N PRO A 23 -17.78 2.95 -11.30
CA PRO A 23 -16.87 4.08 -11.14
C PRO A 23 -15.52 3.67 -10.51
N ASN A 24 -14.49 4.51 -10.69
CA ASN A 24 -13.21 4.33 -10.00
C ASN A 24 -13.28 4.85 -8.56
N LEU A 25 -13.49 3.93 -7.62
CA LEU A 25 -13.60 4.23 -6.19
C LEU A 25 -12.28 4.68 -5.56
N GLN A 26 -11.14 4.36 -6.16
CA GLN A 26 -9.81 4.72 -5.64
C GLN A 26 -9.50 6.21 -5.84
N ASN A 27 -10.14 6.85 -6.81
CA ASN A 27 -9.92 8.26 -7.14
C ASN A 27 -10.82 9.22 -6.33
N ILE A 28 -11.71 8.73 -5.48
CA ILE A 28 -12.56 9.58 -4.63
C ILE A 28 -11.68 10.34 -3.63
N PRO A 29 -11.59 11.69 -3.70
CA PRO A 29 -10.65 12.46 -2.91
C PRO A 29 -10.78 12.22 -1.41
N ILE A 30 -9.65 12.13 -0.70
CA ILE A 30 -9.64 11.77 0.73
C ILE A 30 -9.77 12.96 1.67
N LYS A 31 -9.10 14.07 1.32
CA LYS A 31 -8.89 15.20 2.23
C LYS A 31 -9.75 16.42 1.93
N SER A 32 -10.40 16.47 0.76
CA SER A 32 -11.23 17.62 0.38
C SER A 32 -12.66 17.48 0.93
N ASP A 33 -13.32 18.62 1.16
CA ASP A 33 -14.71 18.64 1.61
C ASP A 33 -15.65 18.01 0.59
N LEU A 34 -15.41 18.22 -0.70
CA LEU A 34 -16.12 17.55 -1.77
C LEU A 34 -15.96 16.02 -1.68
N GLY A 35 -14.74 15.54 -1.45
CA GLY A 35 -14.46 14.11 -1.27
C GLY A 35 -15.17 13.51 -0.07
N ARG A 36 -15.22 14.24 1.06
CA ARG A 36 -16.00 13.84 2.25
C ARG A 36 -17.48 13.73 1.90
N ARG A 37 -18.06 14.75 1.25
CA ARG A 37 -19.48 14.73 0.84
C ARG A 37 -19.82 13.56 -0.08
N ILE A 38 -18.97 13.26 -1.06
CA ILE A 38 -19.15 12.10 -1.95
C ILE A 38 -19.16 10.78 -1.15
N ARG A 39 -18.26 10.63 -0.18
CA ARG A 39 -18.21 9.42 0.66
C ARG A 39 -19.43 9.26 1.56
N HIS A 40 -19.98 10.35 2.06
CA HIS A 40 -21.21 10.33 2.86
C HIS A 40 -22.43 9.85 2.05
N ALA A 41 -22.37 9.88 0.72
CA ALA A 41 -23.42 9.31 -0.14
C ALA A 41 -23.39 7.77 -0.18
N PHE A 42 -22.29 7.13 0.24
CA PHE A 42 -22.25 5.68 0.41
C PHE A 42 -22.87 5.31 1.75
N VAL A 43 -24.11 4.83 1.71
CA VAL A 43 -24.91 4.51 2.90
C VAL A 43 -25.13 3.00 3.04
N ALA A 44 -25.25 2.53 4.28
CA ALA A 44 -25.68 1.17 4.56
C ALA A 44 -27.15 0.99 4.19
N ALA A 45 -27.55 -0.24 3.87
CA ALA A 45 -28.97 -0.58 3.82
C ALA A 45 -29.60 -0.47 5.21
N GLU A 46 -30.94 -0.38 5.26
CA GLU A 46 -31.67 -0.42 6.53
C GLU A 46 -31.32 -1.68 7.34
N GLY A 47 -31.22 -1.52 8.67
CA GLY A 47 -30.76 -2.57 9.58
C GLY A 47 -29.25 -2.86 9.54
N MET A 48 -28.49 -2.26 8.62
CA MET A 48 -27.06 -2.51 8.45
C MET A 48 -26.18 -1.31 8.85
N ARG A 49 -24.87 -1.57 8.96
CA ARG A 49 -23.83 -0.55 9.18
C ARG A 49 -22.67 -0.78 8.21
N LEU A 50 -22.04 0.31 7.77
CA LEU A 50 -20.77 0.23 7.05
C LEU A 50 -19.63 0.14 8.06
N VAL A 51 -18.75 -0.84 7.85
CA VAL A 51 -17.52 -1.03 8.64
C VAL A 51 -16.32 -0.89 7.71
N SER A 52 -15.26 -0.26 8.20
CA SER A 52 -14.03 -0.03 7.45
C SER A 52 -12.85 -0.62 8.22
N PHE A 53 -12.06 -1.43 7.54
CA PHE A 53 -10.82 -2.00 8.06
C PHE A 53 -9.67 -1.50 7.19
N ASP A 54 -8.71 -0.82 7.79
CA ASP A 54 -7.56 -0.25 7.10
C ASP A 54 -6.25 -0.76 7.72
N TYR A 55 -5.33 -1.21 6.87
CA TYR A 55 -4.00 -1.62 7.33
C TYR A 55 -3.12 -0.39 7.56
N SER A 56 -3.06 0.03 8.82
CA SER A 56 -2.29 1.19 9.25
C SER A 56 -0.80 1.08 8.86
N GLN A 57 -0.39 1.95 7.93
CA GLN A 57 1.00 2.10 7.44
C GLN A 57 1.64 0.78 6.96
N ILE A 58 0.85 -0.09 6.29
CA ILE A 58 1.29 -1.43 5.86
C ILE A 58 2.64 -1.44 5.14
N GLU A 59 2.91 -0.46 4.27
CA GLU A 59 4.15 -0.45 3.49
C GLU A 59 5.39 -0.12 4.33
N LEU A 60 5.27 0.75 5.34
CA LEU A 60 6.38 1.00 6.28
C LEU A 60 6.60 -0.21 7.21
N ARG A 61 5.52 -0.88 7.62
CA ARG A 61 5.64 -2.14 8.39
C ARG A 61 6.32 -3.23 7.57
N LEU A 62 5.97 -3.36 6.29
CA LEU A 62 6.62 -4.26 5.36
C LEU A 62 8.09 -3.90 5.16
N ALA A 63 8.42 -2.61 5.06
CA ALA A 63 9.80 -2.16 4.97
C ALA A 63 10.61 -2.59 6.18
N ALA A 64 10.07 -2.39 7.39
CA ALA A 64 10.69 -2.81 8.64
C ALA A 64 10.93 -4.33 8.67
N VAL A 65 9.90 -5.12 8.36
CA VAL A 65 9.95 -6.59 8.41
C VAL A 65 10.87 -7.17 7.33
N LEU A 66 10.78 -6.68 6.09
CA LEU A 66 11.55 -7.23 4.97
C LEU A 66 13.02 -6.81 4.99
N SER A 67 13.31 -5.60 5.48
CA SER A 67 14.71 -5.20 5.72
C SER A 67 15.31 -5.92 6.92
N GLY A 68 14.50 -6.22 7.95
CA GLY A 68 15.00 -6.71 9.23
C GLY A 68 15.58 -5.59 10.10
N ASP A 69 15.29 -4.33 9.80
CA ASP A 69 15.78 -3.18 10.57
C ASP A 69 15.14 -3.15 11.97
N LYS A 70 15.94 -3.47 12.99
CA LYS A 70 15.49 -3.53 14.38
C LYS A 70 14.92 -2.19 14.86
N GLY A 71 15.53 -1.08 14.46
CA GLY A 71 15.07 0.26 14.84
C GLY A 71 13.63 0.52 14.37
N LEU A 72 13.34 0.25 13.09
CA LEU A 72 11.98 0.37 12.55
C LEU A 72 11.01 -0.65 13.16
N ILE A 73 11.46 -1.90 13.34
CA ILE A 73 10.63 -2.95 13.92
C ILE A 73 10.20 -2.56 15.34
N ASP A 74 11.13 -2.11 16.18
CA ASP A 74 10.87 -1.77 17.57
C ASP A 74 9.90 -0.58 17.68
N ILE A 75 10.04 0.44 16.82
CA ILE A 75 9.07 1.55 16.72
C ILE A 75 7.65 1.02 16.53
N PHE A 76 7.45 0.06 15.62
CA PHE A 76 6.13 -0.49 15.35
C PHE A 76 5.64 -1.47 16.43
N LYS A 77 6.53 -2.22 17.08
CA LYS A 77 6.18 -3.16 18.16
C LYS A 77 5.75 -2.42 19.43
N GLU A 78 6.38 -1.29 19.71
CA GLU A 78 6.08 -0.47 20.88
C GLU A 78 4.93 0.53 20.63
N GLY A 79 4.33 0.53 19.44
CA GLY A 79 3.20 1.41 19.10
C GLY A 79 3.58 2.88 18.99
N ARG A 80 4.86 3.21 18.79
CA ARG A 80 5.34 4.58 18.60
C ARG A 80 5.00 5.10 17.20
N ASP A 81 4.88 6.42 17.09
CA ASP A 81 4.64 7.06 15.79
C ASP A 81 5.93 7.14 14.98
N VAL A 82 6.02 6.31 13.92
CA VAL A 82 7.21 6.24 13.07
C VAL A 82 7.63 7.56 12.45
N HIS A 83 6.71 8.48 12.18
CA HIS A 83 7.06 9.78 11.63
C HIS A 83 7.68 10.69 12.68
N THR A 84 7.14 10.68 13.90
CA THR A 84 7.73 11.36 15.06
C THR A 84 9.11 10.80 15.39
N GLU A 85 9.28 9.48 15.40
CA GLU A 85 10.57 8.85 15.70
C GLU A 85 11.64 9.18 14.66
N VAL A 86 11.27 9.18 13.38
CA VAL A 86 12.17 9.62 12.32
C VAL A 86 12.48 11.11 12.47
N ALA A 87 11.47 11.95 12.72
CA ALA A 87 11.68 13.38 12.94
C ALA A 87 12.64 13.64 14.11
N ALA A 88 12.45 12.96 15.23
CA ALA A 88 13.31 13.09 16.41
C ALA A 88 14.78 12.83 16.06
N ARG A 89 15.05 11.74 15.32
CA ARG A 89 16.40 11.37 14.90
C ARG A 89 16.98 12.35 13.89
N VAL A 90 16.22 12.69 12.85
CA VAL A 90 16.66 13.54 11.74
C VAL A 90 16.87 14.99 12.20
N PHE A 91 16.00 15.53 13.06
CA PHE A 91 16.12 16.90 13.56
C PHE A 91 16.94 17.01 14.85
N GLY A 92 17.43 15.89 15.41
CA GLY A 92 18.24 15.89 16.63
C GLY A 92 17.47 16.37 17.87
N VAL A 93 16.16 16.13 17.93
CA VAL A 93 15.28 16.53 19.04
C VAL A 93 14.69 15.30 19.73
N SER A 94 14.27 15.43 20.99
CA SER A 94 13.51 14.35 21.63
C SER A 94 12.16 14.15 20.93
N ALA A 95 11.64 12.93 20.90
CA ALA A 95 10.33 12.62 20.30
C ALA A 95 9.18 13.47 20.88
N ARG A 96 9.30 13.91 22.14
CA ARG A 96 8.32 14.80 22.80
C ARG A 96 8.38 16.24 22.30
N ASN A 97 9.51 16.66 21.77
CA ASN A 97 9.75 18.01 21.26
C ASN A 97 9.56 18.10 19.73
N VAL A 98 9.13 17.02 19.09
CA VAL A 98 8.83 17.03 17.66
C VAL A 98 7.55 17.82 17.42
N ASP A 99 7.67 18.92 16.68
CA ASP A 99 6.51 19.72 16.29
C ASP A 99 5.76 19.12 15.08
N TYR A 100 4.61 19.72 14.75
CA TYR A 100 3.76 19.28 13.65
C TYR A 100 4.46 19.35 12.28
N GLU A 101 5.24 20.39 12.01
CA GLU A 101 5.92 20.57 10.73
C GLU A 101 7.11 19.62 10.59
N GLN A 102 7.89 19.39 11.65
CA GLN A 102 8.94 18.37 11.70
C GLN A 102 8.36 16.98 11.41
N ARG A 103 7.26 16.61 12.08
CA ARG A 103 6.58 15.33 11.82
C ARG A 103 6.06 15.25 10.38
N ARG A 104 5.49 16.33 9.85
CA ARG A 104 5.01 16.40 8.46
C ARG A 104 6.16 16.23 7.46
N ARG A 105 7.32 16.86 7.69
CA ARG A 105 8.53 16.70 6.85
C ARG A 105 9.08 15.28 6.94
N ALA A 106 9.18 14.70 8.13
CA ALA A 106 9.60 13.31 8.31
C ALA A 106 8.66 12.32 7.61
N LYS A 107 7.36 12.62 7.56
CA LYS A 107 6.41 11.84 6.75
C LYS A 107 6.76 11.88 5.26
N VAL A 108 7.07 13.05 4.71
CA VAL A 108 7.51 13.19 3.31
C VAL A 108 8.82 12.43 3.07
N ILE A 109 9.77 12.52 4.00
CA ILE A 109 11.05 11.80 3.96
C ILE A 109 10.80 10.28 3.96
N ASN A 110 10.04 9.74 4.91
CA ASN A 110 9.74 8.30 5.00
C ASN A 110 9.16 7.77 3.70
N PHE A 111 8.12 8.41 3.17
CA PHE A 111 7.50 7.93 1.94
C PHE A 111 8.42 8.14 0.74
N GLY A 112 9.11 9.28 0.64
CA GLY A 112 10.05 9.53 -0.44
C GLY A 112 11.13 8.46 -0.51
N LEU A 113 11.88 8.28 0.58
CA LEU A 113 13.00 7.35 0.62
C LEU A 113 12.57 5.90 0.49
N LEU A 114 11.45 5.52 1.12
CA LEU A 114 10.88 4.19 0.92
C LEU A 114 10.55 3.93 -0.56
N TYR A 115 10.19 4.98 -1.31
CA TYR A 115 9.88 4.89 -2.72
C TYR A 115 11.07 5.16 -3.67
N GLY A 116 12.30 5.09 -3.17
CA GLY A 116 13.52 5.29 -3.96
C GLY A 116 13.73 6.74 -4.42
N MET A 117 13.10 7.71 -3.75
CA MET A 117 13.28 9.12 -4.06
C MET A 117 14.73 9.54 -3.79
N GLY A 118 15.42 10.01 -4.82
CA GLY A 118 16.75 10.62 -4.66
C GLY A 118 16.65 12.04 -4.10
N VAL A 119 17.80 12.59 -3.72
CA VAL A 119 17.96 13.91 -3.07
C VAL A 119 17.27 15.04 -3.83
N ASN A 120 17.32 15.07 -5.16
CA ASN A 120 16.67 16.11 -5.97
C ASN A 120 15.13 16.11 -5.81
N ALA A 121 14.53 14.92 -5.81
CA ALA A 121 13.09 14.79 -5.66
C ALA A 121 12.67 15.02 -4.19
N LEU A 122 13.54 14.69 -3.23
CA LEU A 122 13.34 15.01 -1.83
C LEU A 122 13.39 16.53 -1.59
N GLN A 123 14.36 17.22 -2.19
CA GLN A 123 14.46 18.68 -2.18
C GLN A 123 13.15 19.34 -2.64
N ALA A 124 12.65 18.93 -3.81
CA ALA A 124 11.41 19.45 -4.37
C ALA A 124 10.19 19.16 -3.46
N SER A 125 10.14 17.97 -2.86
CA SER A 125 9.02 17.56 -1.98
C SER A 125 9.04 18.28 -0.63
N LEU A 126 10.22 18.63 -0.14
CA LEU A 126 10.42 19.35 1.12
C LEU A 126 10.38 20.88 0.96
N GLY A 127 10.50 21.40 -0.26
CA GLY A 127 10.59 22.85 -0.50
C GLY A 127 11.83 23.48 0.15
N THR A 128 12.95 22.75 0.15
CA THR A 128 14.20 23.14 0.83
C THR A 128 15.37 23.26 -0.16
N ASN A 129 16.56 23.61 0.33
CA ASN A 129 17.76 23.67 -0.50
C ASN A 129 18.37 22.26 -0.67
N ARG A 130 19.27 22.08 -1.65
CA ARG A 130 19.88 20.77 -1.94
C ARG A 130 20.70 20.23 -0.77
N LYS A 131 21.41 21.09 -0.04
CA LYS A 131 22.27 20.71 1.08
C LYS A 131 21.43 20.09 2.21
N ASP A 132 20.37 20.77 2.62
CA ASP A 132 19.46 20.28 3.66
C ASP A 132 18.79 18.96 3.23
N ALA A 133 18.36 18.86 1.97
CA ALA A 133 17.78 17.61 1.45
C ALA A 133 18.79 16.45 1.45
N GLN A 134 20.06 16.71 1.15
CA GLN A 134 21.13 15.72 1.22
C GLN A 134 21.39 15.28 2.66
N GLU A 135 21.40 16.23 3.59
CA GLU A 135 21.60 15.96 5.01
C GLU A 135 20.47 15.08 5.57
N PHE A 136 19.21 15.41 5.29
CA PHE A 136 18.07 14.56 5.68
C PHE A 136 18.11 13.18 5.03
N TYR A 137 18.53 13.09 3.78
CA TYR A 137 18.70 11.82 3.08
C TYR A 137 19.73 10.94 3.82
N ASN A 138 20.89 11.51 4.15
CA ASN A 138 21.97 10.78 4.83
C ASN A 138 21.57 10.36 6.24
N GLN A 139 21.04 11.30 7.04
CA GLN A 139 20.59 11.03 8.41
C GLN A 139 19.53 9.92 8.46
N TYR A 140 18.64 9.85 7.47
CA TYR A 140 17.66 8.78 7.40
C TYR A 140 18.31 7.41 7.16
N LEU A 141 19.26 7.32 6.22
CA LEU A 141 19.97 6.06 5.95
C LEU A 141 20.85 5.65 7.14
N GLU A 142 21.47 6.61 7.83
CA GLU A 142 22.23 6.38 9.06
C GLU A 142 21.33 5.93 10.22
N ALA A 143 20.11 6.47 10.29
CA ALA A 143 19.13 6.07 11.31
C ALA A 143 18.59 4.65 11.10
N PHE A 144 18.56 4.17 9.85
CA PHE A 144 18.02 2.86 9.44
C PHE A 144 18.98 2.15 8.47
N PRO A 145 20.18 1.76 8.93
CA PRO A 145 21.23 1.24 8.07
C PRO A 145 20.81 -0.07 7.39
N ARG A 146 20.08 -0.94 8.09
CA ARG A 146 19.63 -2.20 7.52
C ARG A 146 18.53 -1.99 6.47
N LEU A 147 17.68 -0.98 6.65
CA LEU A 147 16.78 -0.55 5.57
C LEU A 147 17.56 -0.07 4.34
N ALA A 148 18.60 0.75 4.53
CA ALA A 148 19.43 1.25 3.44
C ALA A 148 20.06 0.09 2.63
N GLU A 149 20.68 -0.86 3.33
CA GLU A 149 21.26 -2.06 2.73
C GLU A 149 20.21 -2.88 1.96
N TYR A 150 19.02 -3.08 2.53
CA TYR A 150 17.94 -3.79 1.88
C TYR A 150 17.47 -3.11 0.57
N LEU A 151 17.40 -1.77 0.56
CA LEU A 151 17.05 -1.03 -0.65
C LEU A 151 18.11 -1.21 -1.75
N ASP A 152 19.39 -1.25 -1.38
CA ASP A 152 20.48 -1.48 -2.32
C ASP A 152 20.54 -2.94 -2.80
N GLU A 153 20.23 -3.92 -1.94
CA GLU A 153 20.05 -5.32 -2.31
C GLU A 153 18.94 -5.48 -3.37
N ILE A 154 17.81 -4.80 -3.22
CA ILE A 154 16.73 -4.81 -4.22
C ILE A 154 17.20 -4.24 -5.56
N LYS A 155 17.93 -3.12 -5.56
CA LYS A 155 18.50 -2.54 -6.79
C LYS A 155 19.46 -3.51 -7.45
N GLY A 156 20.35 -4.13 -6.67
CA GLY A 156 21.32 -5.12 -7.16
C GLY A 156 20.64 -6.37 -7.72
N GLU A 157 19.57 -6.86 -7.07
CA GLU A 157 18.76 -7.95 -7.59
C GLU A 157 18.12 -7.59 -8.93
N ALA A 158 17.51 -6.41 -9.03
CA ALA A 158 16.87 -5.94 -10.24
C ALA A 158 17.88 -5.78 -11.39
N ALA A 159 19.05 -5.20 -11.14
CA ALA A 159 20.10 -5.03 -12.13
C ALA A 159 20.61 -6.39 -12.67
N ARG A 160 20.80 -7.37 -11.78
CA ARG A 160 21.28 -8.70 -12.12
C ARG A 160 20.23 -9.55 -12.84
N LYS A 161 19.02 -9.63 -12.29
CA LYS A 161 17.96 -10.56 -12.75
C LYS A 161 16.99 -9.95 -13.76
N GLY A 162 16.91 -8.61 -13.84
CA GLY A 162 15.92 -7.89 -14.65
C GLY A 162 14.53 -7.77 -14.01
N TYR A 163 14.34 -8.30 -12.79
CA TYR A 163 13.07 -8.29 -12.08
C TYR A 163 13.28 -8.32 -10.56
N THR A 164 12.23 -7.98 -9.81
CA THR A 164 12.14 -8.16 -8.35
C THR A 164 10.94 -9.04 -7.99
N LYS A 165 10.91 -9.55 -6.75
CA LYS A 165 9.81 -10.40 -6.25
C LYS A 165 9.14 -9.80 -5.02
N THR A 166 7.85 -10.08 -4.84
CA THR A 166 7.17 -9.91 -3.55
C THR A 166 7.55 -11.04 -2.60
N LEU A 167 7.17 -10.92 -1.32
CA LEU A 167 7.34 -11.98 -0.31
C LEU A 167 6.70 -13.31 -0.76
N PHE A 168 5.61 -13.24 -1.52
CA PHE A 168 4.87 -14.40 -2.03
C PHE A 168 5.32 -14.83 -3.43
N GLY A 169 6.43 -14.28 -3.93
CA GLY A 169 7.07 -14.73 -5.17
C GLY A 169 6.53 -14.11 -6.47
N ARG A 170 5.58 -13.16 -6.41
CA ARG A 170 5.09 -12.43 -7.60
C ARG A 170 6.24 -11.60 -8.18
N ARG A 171 6.50 -11.74 -9.48
CA ARG A 171 7.60 -11.04 -10.17
C ARG A 171 7.11 -9.77 -10.86
N ARG A 172 7.96 -8.74 -10.89
CA ARG A 172 7.81 -7.58 -11.78
C ARG A 172 9.12 -7.34 -12.52
N TYR A 173 9.06 -7.28 -13.85
CA TYR A 173 10.19 -7.05 -14.73
C TYR A 173 10.40 -5.56 -15.00
N PHE A 174 11.65 -5.16 -15.28
CA PHE A 174 12.05 -3.77 -15.49
C PHE A 174 12.96 -3.63 -16.71
N ASP A 175 12.37 -3.39 -17.88
CA ASP A 175 13.14 -3.31 -19.15
C ASP A 175 14.22 -2.23 -19.11
N GLY A 176 13.93 -1.10 -18.45
CA GLY A 176 14.86 0.02 -18.33
C GLY A 176 16.06 -0.21 -17.40
N ILE A 177 16.10 -1.31 -16.62
CA ILE A 177 17.11 -1.50 -15.57
C ILE A 177 18.54 -1.67 -16.13
N LYS A 178 18.65 -2.13 -17.38
CA LYS A 178 19.93 -2.27 -18.12
C LYS A 178 20.15 -1.16 -19.14
N SER A 179 19.32 -0.12 -19.15
CA SER A 179 19.44 0.97 -20.12
C SER A 179 20.77 1.71 -19.95
N ALA A 180 21.41 2.02 -21.08
CA ALA A 180 22.58 2.89 -21.12
C ALA A 180 22.22 4.36 -20.79
N ILE A 181 20.93 4.73 -20.93
CA ILE A 181 20.44 6.08 -20.66
C ILE A 181 20.23 6.25 -19.14
N PRO A 182 21.00 7.12 -18.45
CA PRO A 182 20.98 7.19 -16.99
C PRO A 182 19.61 7.49 -16.38
N TYR A 183 18.82 8.39 -16.99
CA TYR A 183 17.48 8.72 -16.50
C TYR A 183 16.49 7.55 -16.59
N VAL A 184 16.56 6.75 -17.67
CA VAL A 184 15.72 5.56 -17.86
C VAL A 184 16.06 4.51 -16.81
N ARG A 185 17.37 4.26 -16.61
CA ARG A 185 17.85 3.33 -15.58
C ARG A 185 17.43 3.75 -14.18
N ALA A 186 17.63 5.02 -13.82
CA ALA A 186 17.20 5.56 -12.53
C ALA A 186 15.67 5.44 -12.32
N GLY A 187 14.87 5.60 -13.38
CA GLY A 187 13.43 5.35 -13.33
C GLY A 187 13.10 3.88 -13.03
N ALA A 188 13.79 2.96 -13.69
CA ALA A 188 13.63 1.52 -13.45
C ALA A 188 14.06 1.11 -12.03
N GLU A 189 15.16 1.65 -11.52
CA GLU A 189 15.64 1.41 -10.15
C GLU A 189 14.60 1.85 -9.11
N ARG A 190 14.00 3.03 -9.28
CA ARG A 190 12.89 3.49 -8.41
C ARG A 190 11.71 2.53 -8.45
N MET A 191 11.31 2.08 -9.64
CA MET A 191 10.24 1.10 -9.77
C MET A 191 10.60 -0.24 -9.13
N ALA A 192 11.86 -0.65 -9.20
CA ALA A 192 12.37 -1.88 -8.63
C ALA A 192 12.31 -1.88 -7.10
N ILE A 193 12.70 -0.77 -6.47
CA ILE A 193 12.59 -0.56 -5.02
C ILE A 193 11.13 -0.66 -4.55
N ASN A 194 10.21 -0.05 -5.30
CA ASN A 194 8.82 0.08 -4.88
C ASN A 194 8.04 -1.23 -5.02
N ALA A 195 8.40 -2.05 -6.01
CA ALA A 195 7.59 -3.19 -6.42
C ALA A 195 7.45 -4.29 -5.35
N PRO A 196 8.51 -4.71 -4.63
CA PRO A 196 8.40 -5.70 -3.57
C PRO A 196 7.46 -5.25 -2.44
N LEU A 197 7.57 -3.99 -2.00
CA LEU A 197 6.75 -3.45 -0.91
C LEU A 197 5.29 -3.31 -1.32
N GLN A 198 5.02 -2.62 -2.43
CA GLN A 198 3.65 -2.39 -2.91
C GLN A 198 2.98 -3.70 -3.34
N GLY A 199 3.74 -4.61 -3.96
CA GLY A 199 3.23 -5.90 -4.40
C GLY A 199 2.96 -6.83 -3.24
N THR A 200 3.82 -6.87 -2.22
CA THR A 200 3.56 -7.65 -1.00
C THR A 200 2.34 -7.12 -0.26
N SER A 201 2.16 -5.80 -0.19
CA SER A 201 0.93 -5.19 0.34
C SER A 201 -0.31 -5.63 -0.44
N ALA A 202 -0.25 -5.63 -1.78
CA ALA A 202 -1.34 -6.11 -2.62
C ALA A 202 -1.63 -7.61 -2.41
N ASP A 203 -0.59 -8.43 -2.22
CA ASP A 203 -0.71 -9.86 -1.94
C ASP A 203 -1.42 -10.09 -0.60
N ILE A 204 -1.00 -9.39 0.46
CA ILE A 204 -1.61 -9.49 1.79
C ILE A 204 -3.10 -9.13 1.73
N ILE A 205 -3.46 -8.03 1.06
CA ILE A 205 -4.86 -7.60 0.93
C ILE A 205 -5.68 -8.68 0.22
N LYS A 206 -5.16 -9.28 -0.86
CA LYS A 206 -5.86 -10.36 -1.57
C LYS A 206 -6.04 -11.61 -0.71
N LEU A 207 -5.01 -12.01 0.03
CA LEU A 207 -5.09 -13.14 0.95
C LEU A 207 -6.09 -12.87 2.08
N ALA A 208 -6.09 -11.67 2.65
CA ALA A 208 -7.04 -11.25 3.67
C ALA A 208 -8.49 -11.29 3.15
N MET A 209 -8.73 -10.80 1.93
CA MET A 209 -10.06 -10.87 1.30
C MET A 209 -10.54 -12.31 1.14
N ILE A 210 -9.68 -13.23 0.68
CA ILE A 210 -10.01 -14.65 0.54
C ILE A 210 -10.33 -15.27 1.92
N GLU A 211 -9.54 -14.95 2.94
CA GLU A 211 -9.75 -15.51 4.28
C GLU A 211 -11.03 -14.98 4.94
N ILE A 212 -11.33 -13.69 4.77
CA ILE A 212 -12.58 -13.08 5.23
C ILE A 212 -13.78 -13.74 4.54
N ASP A 213 -13.72 -13.93 3.21
CA ASP A 213 -14.79 -14.60 2.45
C ASP A 213 -15.05 -16.03 2.94
N LYS A 214 -13.98 -16.79 3.24
CA LYS A 214 -14.10 -18.15 3.81
C LYS A 214 -14.72 -18.18 5.20
N ARG A 215 -14.37 -17.24 6.07
CA ARG A 215 -14.85 -17.19 7.47
C ARG A 215 -16.23 -16.60 7.61
N LEU A 216 -16.63 -15.76 6.67
CA LEU A 216 -17.94 -15.11 6.63
C LEU A 216 -18.72 -15.49 5.37
N PRO A 217 -18.94 -16.80 5.11
CA PRO A 217 -19.65 -17.24 3.92
C PRO A 217 -21.08 -16.71 3.97
N GLY A 218 -21.43 -15.83 3.04
CA GLY A 218 -22.78 -15.24 2.94
C GLY A 218 -22.86 -13.73 3.21
N ILE A 219 -21.88 -13.11 3.88
CA ILE A 219 -21.81 -11.63 4.00
C ILE A 219 -21.40 -10.99 2.66
N LEU A 220 -20.61 -11.71 1.85
CA LEU A 220 -20.26 -11.36 0.47
C LEU A 220 -21.18 -12.04 -0.57
N GLY A 221 -22.35 -12.54 -0.13
CA GLY A 221 -23.23 -13.45 -0.85
C GLY A 221 -23.31 -13.23 -2.36
N VAL A 222 -23.05 -14.30 -3.11
CA VAL A 222 -23.32 -14.43 -4.54
C VAL A 222 -24.84 -14.44 -4.73
N CYS A 223 -25.35 -13.72 -5.75
CA CYS A 223 -26.78 -13.69 -6.06
C CYS A 223 -27.36 -15.12 -6.16
N PRO A 224 -28.60 -15.36 -5.69
CA PRO A 224 -29.31 -16.60 -6.02
C PRO A 224 -29.40 -16.74 -7.54
N GLY A 225 -28.80 -17.82 -8.09
CA GLY A 225 -28.73 -18.08 -9.53
C GLY A 225 -27.33 -18.44 -10.06
N TYR A 226 -26.25 -18.18 -9.30
CA TYR A 226 -24.91 -18.63 -9.68
C TYR A 226 -24.67 -20.08 -9.24
N LYS A 227 -24.79 -21.03 -10.17
CA LYS A 227 -24.26 -22.40 -9.97
C LYS A 227 -22.73 -22.35 -10.07
N ARG A 228 -22.02 -22.76 -9.02
CA ARG A 228 -20.58 -23.10 -9.12
C ARG A 228 -20.46 -24.27 -10.11
N ASN A 229 -19.94 -24.02 -11.32
CA ASN A 229 -19.59 -25.10 -12.23
C ASN A 229 -18.30 -25.76 -11.73
N ASN A 230 -18.44 -26.88 -11.02
CA ASN A 230 -17.35 -27.81 -10.74
C ASN A 230 -17.18 -28.72 -11.96
N GLY A 231 -16.34 -28.32 -12.92
CA GLY A 231 -15.90 -29.21 -14.01
C GLY A 231 -15.75 -28.51 -15.36
N GLY A 232 -14.54 -28.57 -15.92
CA GLY A 232 -14.25 -28.18 -17.30
C GLY A 232 -12.92 -27.47 -17.45
N SER A 233 -11.89 -28.21 -17.84
CA SER A 233 -10.63 -27.69 -18.37
C SER A 233 -10.89 -26.70 -19.51
N GLY A 234 -10.56 -25.42 -19.31
CA GLY A 234 -10.71 -24.41 -20.35
C GLY A 234 -10.48 -23.00 -19.85
N THR A 235 -9.51 -22.33 -20.46
CA THR A 235 -9.17 -20.92 -20.30
C THR A 235 -10.36 -19.98 -20.47
N THR A 236 -10.90 -19.42 -19.39
CA THR A 236 -11.57 -18.09 -19.36
C THR A 236 -11.87 -17.67 -17.93
N GLY A 237 -11.46 -16.44 -17.57
CA GLY A 237 -11.61 -15.88 -16.23
C GLY A 237 -13.07 -15.79 -15.79
N GLN A 238 -13.42 -16.51 -14.73
CA GLN A 238 -14.75 -16.46 -14.13
C GLN A 238 -14.86 -15.32 -13.12
N ILE A 239 -15.89 -14.52 -13.33
CA ILE A 239 -16.18 -13.23 -12.71
C ILE A 239 -16.94 -13.50 -11.40
N ALA A 240 -16.40 -13.04 -10.27
CA ALA A 240 -17.15 -12.99 -9.01
C ALA A 240 -18.06 -11.75 -9.03
N ARG A 241 -19.37 -11.94 -9.24
CA ARG A 241 -20.41 -10.92 -9.03
C ARG A 241 -21.10 -11.22 -7.70
N GLY A 242 -20.84 -10.42 -6.66
CA GLY A 242 -21.52 -10.51 -5.37
C GLY A 242 -22.69 -9.54 -5.27
N THR A 243 -23.88 -10.03 -4.87
CA THR A 243 -25.00 -9.21 -4.39
C THR A 243 -25.81 -10.05 -3.39
N TYR A 244 -26.10 -9.49 -2.21
CA TYR A 244 -27.01 -10.10 -1.24
C TYR A 244 -28.43 -9.55 -1.37
N CYS A 245 -29.41 -10.46 -1.34
CA CYS A 245 -30.82 -10.23 -1.08
C CYS A 245 -31.19 -11.07 0.14
N GLY A 246 -31.77 -10.46 1.17
CA GLY A 246 -32.35 -11.20 2.29
C GLY A 246 -33.09 -10.28 3.24
N GLY A 247 -34.42 -10.36 3.20
CA GLY A 247 -35.28 -9.97 4.31
C GLY A 247 -35.35 -11.11 5.33
N GLY A 248 -35.69 -10.76 6.57
CA GLY A 248 -35.89 -11.70 7.66
C GLY A 248 -35.32 -11.15 8.97
N GLU A 249 -36.21 -10.69 9.83
CA GLU A 249 -35.95 -10.19 11.17
C GLU A 249 -35.20 -11.22 12.04
N GLY A 250 -34.23 -10.74 12.83
CA GLY A 250 -33.56 -11.55 13.84
C GLY A 250 -32.55 -10.73 14.62
N ARG A 251 -32.98 -10.13 15.73
CA ARG A 251 -32.08 -9.52 16.72
C ARG A 251 -31.10 -10.57 17.26
N GLN A 252 -29.81 -10.26 17.27
CA GLN A 252 -28.92 -10.77 18.31
C GLN A 252 -27.79 -9.77 18.61
N LYS A 253 -27.67 -9.42 19.90
CA LYS A 253 -26.55 -8.68 20.50
C LYS A 253 -25.41 -9.66 20.77
N LEU A 254 -24.18 -9.25 20.51
CA LEU A 254 -22.95 -9.76 21.14
C LEU A 254 -22.10 -8.50 21.41
N GLY A 255 -21.61 -8.22 22.62
CA GLY A 255 -21.09 -9.13 23.64
C GLY A 255 -19.58 -9.03 23.58
#